data_AF-A0A5B7V9V7-F1
#
_entry.id   AF-A0A5B7V9V7-F1
#
_cell.length_a   1.000
_cell.length_b   1.000
_cell.length_c   1.000
_cell.angle_alpha   90.00
_cell.angle_beta   90.00
_cell.angle_gamma   90.00
#
_symmetry.space_group_name_H-M   'P 1'
#
loop_
_entity.id
_entity.type
_entity.pdbx_description
1 polymer ?
#
loop_
_entity_poly.entity_id
_entity_poly.type
_entity_poly.pdbx_seq_one_letter_code
_entity_poly.pdbx_strand_id
1 'polypeptide(L)' 'MSAPQVPGPFTATPAVHRQLLDRCQPLDGTAAIPAQRKARREYENRVNALGAHTRS' A
#
# COMPACT_ATOMS: atom_id res chain seq x y z
N MET A 1 4.14 -5.87 36.45
CA MET A 1 3.24 -4.98 35.69
C MET A 1 3.90 -4.74 34.34
N SER A 2 3.55 -5.53 33.32
CA SER A 2 4.11 -5.34 31.97
C SER A 2 3.41 -4.17 31.30
N ALA A 3 4.20 -3.22 30.79
CA ALA A 3 3.72 -2.02 30.13
C ALA A 3 2.86 -2.38 28.89
N PRO A 4 1.83 -1.57 28.57
CA PRO A 4 1.09 -1.73 27.33
C PRO A 4 2.02 -1.43 26.17
N GLN A 5 2.38 -2.48 25.46
CA GLN A 5 2.95 -2.43 24.11
C GLN A 5 1.93 -1.73 23.20
N VAL A 6 2.04 -0.41 23.11
CA VAL A 6 1.40 0.41 22.08
C VAL A 6 1.86 -0.17 20.75
N PRO A 7 0.97 -0.73 19.91
CA PRO A 7 1.38 -1.10 18.56
C PRO A 7 1.86 0.19 17.92
N GLY A 8 3.11 0.17 17.44
CA GLY A 8 3.65 1.24 16.61
C GLY A 8 2.69 1.56 15.45
N PRO A 9 2.89 2.69 14.74
CA PRO A 9 1.97 3.15 13.70
C PRO A 9 1.59 1.96 12.82
N PHE A 10 0.29 1.74 12.62
CA PHE A 10 -0.28 0.63 11.84
C PHE A 10 0.23 0.67 10.39
N THR A 11 1.50 0.34 10.18
CA THR A 11 2.06 0.07 8.87
C THR A 11 1.57 -1.33 8.57
N ALA A 12 0.41 -1.43 7.91
CA ALA A 12 -0.01 -2.70 7.37
C ALA A 12 1.17 -3.24 6.56
N THR A 13 1.51 -4.52 6.77
CA THR A 13 2.69 -5.09 6.13
C THR A 13 2.61 -4.84 4.61
N PRO A 14 3.71 -4.48 3.93
CA PRO A 14 3.70 -4.13 2.51
C PRO A 14 2.97 -5.16 1.63
N ALA A 15 2.94 -6.43 2.05
CA ALA A 15 2.16 -7.50 1.44
C ALA A 15 0.64 -7.21 1.38
N VAL A 16 0.04 -6.70 2.45
CA VAL A 16 -1.39 -6.34 2.51
C VAL A 16 -1.71 -5.21 1.55
N HIS A 17 -0.84 -4.19 1.50
CA HIS A 17 -0.98 -3.07 0.57
C HIS A 17 -0.88 -3.51 -0.91
N ARG A 18 0.03 -4.44 -1.22
CA ARG A 18 0.12 -5.01 -2.58
C ARG A 18 -1.12 -5.82 -2.94
N GLN A 19 -1.63 -6.63 -2.02
CA GLN A 19 -2.83 -7.42 -2.26
C GLN A 19 -4.07 -6.53 -2.50
N LEU A 20 -4.15 -5.36 -1.87
CA LEU A 20 -5.18 -4.37 -2.15
C LEU A 20 -5.03 -3.77 -3.56
N LEU A 21 -3.80 -3.43 -3.95
CA LEU A 21 -3.50 -2.90 -5.29
C LEU A 21 -3.90 -3.88 -6.40
N ASP A 22 -3.60 -5.18 -6.23
CA ASP A 22 -3.99 -6.24 -7.15
C ASP A 22 -5.52 -6.30 -7.35
N ARG A 23 -6.28 -6.17 -6.26
CA ARG A 23 -7.76 -6.15 -6.32
C ARG A 23 -8.32 -4.89 -6.98
N CYS A 24 -7.60 -3.77 -6.90
CA CYS A 24 -7.99 -2.53 -7.56
C CYS A 24 -7.66 -2.52 -9.06
N GLN A 25 -6.75 -3.37 -9.53
CA GLN A 25 -6.36 -3.47 -10.95
C GLN A 25 -7.47 -3.69 -11.96
N PRO A 26 -8.46 -4.57 -11.73
CA PRO A 26 -9.61 -4.66 -12.61
C PRO A 26 -10.51 -3.40 -12.61
N LEU A 27 -10.44 -2.54 -11.59
CA LEU A 27 -11.23 -1.30 -11.50
C LEU A 27 -10.60 -0.15 -12.30
N ASP A 28 -9.35 -0.27 -12.73
CA ASP A 28 -8.68 0.71 -13.58
C ASP A 28 -9.07 0.61 -15.07
N GLY A 29 -9.88 -0.39 -15.44
CA GLY A 29 -10.34 -0.62 -16.81
C GLY A 29 -11.47 0.33 -17.23
N THR A 30 -11.28 1.02 -18.36
CA THR A 30 -12.24 1.87 -19.12
C THR A 30 -12.92 3.04 -18.40
N ALA A 31 -13.20 2.97 -17.11
CA ALA A 31 -13.86 4.03 -16.33
C ALA A 31 -12.86 4.87 -15.49
N ALA A 32 -11.61 4.44 -15.36
CA ALA A 32 -10.62 5.16 -14.57
C ALA A 32 -10.02 6.37 -15.31
N ILE A 33 -10.37 7.56 -14.82
CA ILE A 33 -9.83 8.82 -15.30
C ILE A 33 -8.31 8.91 -15.10
N PRO A 34 -7.57 9.66 -15.96
CA PRO A 34 -6.10 9.75 -15.90
C PRO A 34 -5.54 10.09 -14.51
N ALA A 35 -6.23 10.95 -13.75
CA ALA A 35 -5.84 11.31 -12.38
C ALA A 35 -5.86 10.11 -11.41
N GLN A 36 -6.84 9.22 -11.53
CA GLN A 36 -6.96 8.03 -10.69
C GLN A 36 -5.83 7.03 -10.98
N ARG A 37 -5.53 6.80 -12.26
CA ARG A 37 -4.41 5.95 -12.68
C ARG A 37 -3.07 6.47 -12.17
N LYS A 38 -2.86 7.80 -12.21
CA LYS A 38 -1.65 8.44 -11.65
C LYS A 38 -1.56 8.24 -10.13
N ALA A 39 -2.63 8.54 -9.40
CA ALA A 39 -2.68 8.37 -7.96
C ALA A 39 -2.39 6.92 -7.53
N ARG A 40 -2.91 5.94 -8.28
CA ARG A 40 -2.64 4.52 -8.05
C ARG A 40 -1.16 4.17 -8.23
N ARG A 41 -0.54 4.63 -9.33
CA ARG A 41 0.91 4.41 -9.57
C ARG A 41 1.77 5.03 -8.47
N GLU A 42 1.46 6.24 -8.03
CA GLU A 42 2.21 6.89 -6.94
C GLU A 42 2.08 6.15 -5.62
N TYR A 43 0.91 5.55 -5.36
CA TYR A 43 0.70 4.71 -4.19
C TYR A 43 1.47 3.39 -4.27
N GLU A 44 1.43 2.71 -5.42
CA GLU A 44 2.21 1.49 -5.68
C GLU A 44 3.72 1.73 -5.48
N ASN A 45 4.26 2.83 -5.98
CA ASN A 45 5.66 3.20 -5.80
C ASN A 45 6.02 3.38 -4.31
N ARG A 46 5.15 4.03 -3.52
CA ARG A 46 5.35 4.21 -2.07
C ARG A 46 5.32 2.88 -1.32
N VAL A 47 4.39 1.99 -1.66
CA VAL A 47 4.28 0.66 -1.06
C VAL A 47 5.53 -0.19 -1.37
N ASN A 48 6.01 -0.14 -2.61
CA ASN A 48 7.24 -0.84 -3.00
C ASN A 48 8.48 -0.30 -2.28
N ALA A 49 8.60 1.02 -2.13
CA ALA A 49 9.68 1.64 -1.36
C ALA A 49 9.64 1.25 0.12
N LEU A 50 8.45 1.22 0.73
CA LEU A 50 8.25 0.76 2.10
C LEU A 50 8.61 -0.73 2.27
N GLY A 51 8.26 -1.57 1.29
CA GLY A 51 8.64 -2.98 1.24
C GLY A 51 10.12 -3.27 1.00
N ALA A 52 10.86 -2.30 0.44
CA ALA A 52 12.31 -2.36 0.31
C ALA A 52 13.00 -1.92 1.62
N HIS A 53 12.50 -0.86 2.25
CA HIS A 53 13.04 -0.35 3.51
C HIS A 53 12.84 -1.31 4.69
N THR A 54 11.76 -2.11 4.67
CA THR A 54 11.48 -3.13 5.70
C THR A 54 12.26 -4.44 5.52
N ARG A 55 12.91 -4.65 4.37
CA ARG A 55 13.76 -5.82 4.09
C ARG A 55 15.26 -5.54 4.18
N SER A 56 15.62 -4.29 4.46
CA SER A 56 17.00 -3.82 4.68
C SER A 56 17.28 -3.74 6.17
#